data_AF-A0A2E9MCX0-F1
#
_entry.id   AF-A0A2E9MCX0-F1
#
_cell.length_a   1.000
_cell.length_b   1.000
_cell.length_c   1.000
_cell.angle_alpha   90.00
_cell.angle_beta   90.00
_cell.angle_gamma   90.00
#
_symmetry.space_group_name_H-M   'P 1'
#
loop_
_entity.id
_entity.type
_entity.pdbx_description
1 polymer ?
#
loop_
_entity_poly.entity_id
_entity_poly.type
_entity_poly.pdbx_seq_one_letter_code
_entity_poly.pdbx_strand_id
1 'polypeptide(L)'
;MAAYLTTVRAAGDLDMTPCICLSGIVATLIAWPLAQPWMVPPEGAPYLALLCIVVIPLSFSLITIGPRYLPAHEVSLIGALETFLGPLWVWLALGENPGLYAIAGGLVVITALALHSVAGLGQDSPGDG
;
A
#
# COMPACT_ATOMS: atom_id res chain seq x y z
N MET A 1 8.91 0.12 3.74
CA MET A 1 7.86 -0.74 4.33
C MET A 1 8.33 -1.45 5.61
N ALA A 2 9.46 -2.19 5.60
CA ALA A 2 9.90 -2.98 6.76
C ALA A 2 10.03 -2.18 8.08
N ALA A 3 10.74 -1.04 8.09
CA ALA A 3 10.92 -0.21 9.30
C ALA A 3 9.61 0.40 9.84
N TYR A 4 8.67 0.72 8.94
CA TYR A 4 7.36 1.24 9.30
C TYR A 4 6.49 0.14 9.94
N LEU A 5 6.50 -1.06 9.36
CA LEU A 5 5.76 -2.20 9.92
C LEU A 5 6.33 -2.65 11.28
N THR A 6 7.65 -2.58 11.48
CA THR A 6 8.26 -2.93 12.78
C THR A 6 7.92 -1.90 13.86
N THR A 7 7.88 -0.61 13.53
CA THR A 7 7.53 0.45 14.49
C THR A 7 6.04 0.42 14.86
N VAL A 8 5.14 0.17 13.90
CA VAL A 8 3.71 -0.01 14.18
C VAL A 8 3.44 -1.25 15.03
N ARG A 9 4.14 -2.36 14.77
CA ARG A 9 4.01 -3.60 15.57
C ARG A 9 4.58 -3.45 16.99
N ALA A 10 5.69 -2.74 17.14
CA ALA A 10 6.28 -2.45 18.45
C ALA A 10 5.43 -1.47 19.27
N ALA A 11 4.60 -0.64 18.63
CA ALA A 11 3.73 0.34 19.28
C ALA A 11 2.47 -0.25 19.93
N GLY A 12 2.21 -1.55 19.76
CA GLY A 12 1.30 -2.32 20.60
C GLY A 12 -0.10 -1.74 20.67
N ASP A 13 -0.38 -0.93 21.68
CA ASP A 13 -1.71 -0.42 22.07
C ASP A 13 -1.75 1.12 22.23
N LEU A 14 -0.78 1.83 21.65
CA LEU A 14 -0.73 3.29 21.70
C LEU A 14 -1.73 3.88 20.70
N ASP A 15 -2.59 4.79 21.16
CA ASP A 15 -3.39 5.65 20.27
C ASP A 15 -2.45 6.40 19.31
N MET A 16 -2.38 5.94 18.05
CA MET A 16 -1.53 6.54 17.02
C MET A 16 -2.17 7.80 16.41
N THR A 17 -3.42 8.09 16.75
CA THR A 17 -4.18 9.28 16.36
C THR A 17 -3.39 10.59 16.57
N PRO A 18 -2.80 10.87 17.74
CA PRO A 18 -1.94 12.04 17.95
C PRO A 18 -0.69 12.06 17.07
N CYS A 19 -0.05 10.91 16.80
CA CYS A 19 1.11 10.84 15.91
C CYS A 19 0.74 11.17 14.46
N ILE A 20 -0.42 10.71 13.98
CA ILE A 20 -0.92 11.01 12.64
C ILE A 20 -1.18 12.52 12.51
N CYS A 21 -1.86 13.13 13.48
CA CYS A 21 -2.10 14.58 13.50
C CYS A 21 -0.79 15.37 13.52
N LEU A 22 0.17 14.98 14.37
CA LEU A 22 1.47 15.64 14.47
C LEU A 22 2.25 15.52 13.14
N SER A 23 2.24 14.35 12.52
CA SER A 23 2.89 14.13 11.23
C SER A 23 2.28 15.01 10.12
N GLY A 24 0.95 15.17 10.12
CA GLY A 24 0.25 16.05 9.19
C GLY A 24 0.62 17.52 9.36
N ILE A 25 0.73 18.00 10.60
CA ILE A 25 1.15 19.37 10.90
C ILE A 25 2.60 19.59 10.45
N VAL A 26 3.52 18.68 10.80
CA VAL A 26 4.93 18.78 10.43
C VAL A 26 5.11 18.71 8.91
N ALA A 27 4.44 17.78 8.24
CA ALA A 27 4.47 17.68 6.78
C ALA A 27 3.92 18.94 6.11
N THR A 28 2.84 19.51 6.64
CA THR A 28 2.25 20.76 6.13
C THR A 28 3.22 21.93 6.31
N LEU A 29 3.86 22.06 7.47
CA LEU A 29 4.82 23.14 7.73
C LEU A 29 6.04 23.07 6.81
N ILE A 30 6.52 21.85 6.51
CA ILE A 30 7.65 21.63 5.60
C ILE A 30 7.23 21.85 4.14
N ALA A 31 6.04 21.41 3.75
CA ALA A 31 5.54 21.55 2.39
C ALA A 31 5.11 22.98 2.06
N TRP A 32 4.61 23.75 3.03
CA TRP A 32 4.11 25.12 2.85
C TRP A 32 5.05 26.06 2.08
N PRO A 33 6.35 26.19 2.42
CA PRO A 33 7.27 27.07 1.69
C PRO A 33 7.63 26.55 0.29
N LEU A 34 7.43 25.26 0.02
CA LEU A 34 7.75 24.61 -1.25
C LEU A 34 6.53 24.44 -2.17
N ALA A 35 5.33 24.59 -1.63
CA ALA A 35 4.09 24.43 -2.36
C ALA A 35 3.91 25.61 -3.32
N GLN A 36 3.75 25.29 -4.61
CA GLN A 36 3.34 26.24 -5.64
C GLN A 36 1.88 25.96 -6.02
N PRO A 37 0.88 26.61 -5.38
CA PRO A 37 -0.53 26.29 -5.57
C PRO A 37 -1.01 26.52 -7.00
N TRP A 38 -0.33 27.44 -7.69
CA TRP A 38 -0.70 27.94 -9.02
C TRP A 38 -0.35 26.98 -10.17
N MET A 39 0.36 25.89 -9.90
CA MET A 39 0.70 24.89 -10.92
C MET A 39 -0.34 23.79 -11.08
N VAL A 40 -1.31 23.67 -10.16
CA VAL A 40 -2.34 22.62 -10.24
C VAL A 40 -3.46 23.08 -11.17
N PRO A 41 -3.74 22.34 -12.26
CA PRO A 41 -4.89 22.61 -13.11
C PRO A 41 -6.19 22.59 -12.29
N PRO A 42 -7.13 23.52 -12.51
CA PRO A 42 -8.37 23.57 -11.73
C PRO A 42 -9.21 22.29 -11.85
N GLU A 43 -9.12 21.56 -12.97
CA GLU A 43 -9.73 20.23 -13.13
C GLU A 43 -9.10 19.14 -12.24
N GLY A 44 -7.84 19.28 -11.84
CA GLY A 44 -7.11 18.31 -11.00
C GLY A 44 -7.27 18.54 -9.48
N ALA A 45 -7.65 19.76 -9.08
CA ALA A 45 -7.88 20.12 -7.68
C ALA A 45 -8.83 19.19 -6.91
N PRO A 46 -10.00 18.77 -7.45
CA PRO A 46 -10.90 17.86 -6.74
C PRO A 46 -10.30 16.46 -6.54
N TYR A 47 -9.55 15.94 -7.52
CA TYR A 47 -8.86 14.66 -7.39
C TYR A 47 -7.75 14.70 -6.33
N LEU A 48 -7.01 15.81 -6.27
CA LEU A 48 -5.99 16.04 -5.25
C LEU A 48 -6.60 16.08 -3.83
N ALA A 49 -7.71 16.79 -3.68
CA ALA A 49 -8.42 16.88 -2.40
C ALA A 49 -8.96 15.52 -1.96
N LEU A 50 -9.54 14.74 -2.88
CA LEU A 50 -10.01 13.39 -2.63
C LEU A 50 -8.86 12.46 -2.21
N LEU A 51 -7.70 12.54 -2.87
CA LEU A 51 -6.54 11.76 -2.53
C LEU A 51 -6.06 12.07 -1.09
N CYS A 52 -5.90 13.35 -0.76
CA CYS A 52 -5.38 13.77 0.54
C CYS A 52 -6.35 13.55 1.70
N ILE A 53 -7.66 13.77 1.50
CA ILE A 53 -8.65 13.73 2.59
C ILE A 53 -9.26 12.33 2.75
N VAL A 54 -9.33 11.54 1.68
CA VAL A 54 -10.00 10.23 1.72
C VAL A 54 -8.98 9.11 1.55
N VAL A 55 -8.25 9.08 0.44
CA VAL A 55 -7.41 7.93 0.07
C VAL A 55 -6.25 7.74 1.04
N ILE A 56 -5.48 8.79 1.32
CA ILE A 56 -4.33 8.72 2.23
C ILE A 56 -4.73 8.31 3.65
N PRO A 57 -5.65 8.99 4.35
CA PRO A 57 -5.99 8.63 5.73
C PRO A 57 -6.66 7.26 5.83
N LEU A 58 -7.47 6.87 4.84
CA LEU A 58 -8.04 5.53 4.78
C LEU A 58 -6.94 4.47 4.61
N SER A 59 -5.99 4.69 3.69
CA SER A 59 -4.87 3.77 3.45
C SER A 59 -4.00 3.62 4.68
N PHE A 60 -3.63 4.73 5.34
CA PHE A 60 -2.87 4.71 6.60
C PHE A 60 -3.63 4.01 7.72
N SER A 61 -4.96 4.22 7.82
CA SER A 61 -5.78 3.52 8.83
C SER A 61 -5.78 2.01 8.59
N LEU A 62 -6.00 1.57 7.33
CA LEU A 62 -5.94 0.15 6.97
C LEU A 62 -4.56 -0.47 7.23
N ILE A 63 -3.48 0.22 6.86
CA ILE A 63 -2.11 -0.24 7.06
C ILE A 63 -1.72 -0.28 8.54
N THR A 64 -2.30 0.58 9.38
CA THR A 64 -2.04 0.56 10.82
C THR A 64 -2.76 -0.63 11.48
N ILE A 65 -3.95 -0.98 10.99
CA ILE A 65 -4.79 -2.07 11.52
C ILE A 65 -4.34 -3.44 10.98
N GLY A 66 -4.04 -3.54 9.68
CA GLY A 66 -3.78 -4.79 8.96
C GLY A 66 -2.65 -5.69 9.52
N PRO A 67 -1.52 -5.16 10.02
CA PRO A 67 -0.44 -5.96 10.59
C PRO A 67 -0.88 -6.80 11.81
N ARG A 68 -1.94 -6.39 12.53
CA ARG A 68 -2.50 -7.17 13.65
C ARG A 68 -3.28 -8.41 13.19
N TYR A 69 -3.71 -8.46 11.92
CA TYR A 69 -4.59 -9.53 11.41
C TYR A 69 -3.92 -10.46 10.39
N LEU A 70 -2.84 -10.03 9.71
CA LEU A 70 -2.14 -10.86 8.74
C LEU A 70 -0.74 -11.28 9.22
N PRO A 71 -0.39 -12.57 9.09
CA PRO A 71 0.97 -13.05 9.36
C PRO A 71 1.98 -12.40 8.40
N ALA A 72 3.22 -12.22 8.85
CA ALA A 72 4.22 -11.35 8.21
C ALA A 72 4.53 -11.71 6.75
N HIS A 73 4.36 -12.97 6.36
CA HIS A 73 4.56 -13.42 4.98
C HIS A 73 3.50 -12.89 4.02
N GLU A 74 2.23 -12.79 4.44
CA GLU A 74 1.13 -12.31 3.58
C GLU A 74 1.24 -10.82 3.28
N VAL A 75 1.64 -10.00 4.26
CA VAL A 75 1.81 -8.55 4.07
C VAL A 75 2.89 -8.25 3.02
N SER A 76 3.98 -9.01 3.02
CA SER A 76 5.04 -8.87 2.00
C SER A 76 4.53 -9.29 0.61
N LEU A 77 3.65 -10.29 0.55
CA LEU A 77 3.10 -10.81 -0.69
C LEU A 77 2.05 -9.84 -1.30
N ILE A 78 1.22 -9.22 -0.46
CA ILE A 78 0.30 -8.15 -0.85
C ILE A 78 1.07 -6.92 -1.34
N GLY A 79 2.15 -6.52 -0.65
CA GLY A 79 2.98 -5.40 -1.11
C GLY A 79 3.62 -5.66 -2.48
N ALA A 80 4.07 -6.89 -2.74
CA ALA A 80 4.57 -7.31 -4.05
C ALA A 80 3.44 -7.30 -5.10
N LEU A 81 2.25 -7.77 -4.75
CA LEU A 81 1.09 -7.78 -5.63
C LEU A 81 0.64 -6.36 -6.00
N GLU A 82 0.57 -5.44 -5.03
CA GLU A 82 0.16 -4.06 -5.26
C GLU A 82 1.12 -3.31 -6.20
N THR A 83 2.43 -3.56 -6.04
CA THR A 83 3.46 -2.99 -6.93
C THR A 83 3.25 -3.42 -8.39
N PHE A 84 2.75 -4.63 -8.62
CA PHE A 84 2.38 -5.10 -9.95
C PHE A 84 1.01 -4.57 -10.40
N LEU A 85 0.03 -4.51 -9.50
CA LEU A 85 -1.33 -4.13 -9.82
C LEU A 85 -1.42 -2.65 -10.20
N GLY A 86 -0.59 -1.77 -9.63
CA GLY A 86 -0.56 -0.34 -9.94
C GLY A 86 -0.40 -0.01 -11.44
N PRO A 87 0.69 -0.45 -12.09
CA PRO A 87 0.87 -0.29 -13.53
C PRO A 87 -0.25 -0.94 -14.37
N LEU A 88 -0.78 -2.08 -13.92
CA LEU A 88 -1.85 -2.79 -14.62
C LEU A 88 -3.17 -2.01 -14.59
N TRP A 89 -3.53 -1.41 -13.44
CA TRP A 89 -4.68 -0.53 -13.31
C TRP A 89 -4.55 0.73 -14.17
N VAL A 90 -3.36 1.33 -14.22
CA VAL A 90 -3.12 2.51 -15.07
C VAL A 90 -3.22 2.15 -16.55
N TRP A 91 -2.67 1.00 -16.97
CA TRP A 91 -2.85 0.53 -18.35
C TRP A 91 -4.32 0.32 -18.70
N LEU A 92 -5.09 -0.30 -17.82
CA LEU A 92 -6.50 -0.59 -18.09
C LEU A 92 -7.36 0.69 -18.12
N ALA A 93 -6.99 1.70 -17.33
CA ALA A 93 -7.73 2.98 -17.24
C ALA A 93 -7.28 4.04 -18.26
N LEU A 94 -5.99 4.13 -18.57
CA LEU A 94 -5.40 5.16 -19.45
C LEU A 94 -4.93 4.62 -20.81
N GLY A 95 -4.84 3.31 -20.99
CA GLY A 95 -4.43 2.68 -22.25
C GLY A 95 -2.94 2.83 -22.61
N GLU A 96 -2.13 3.42 -21.74
CA GLU A 96 -0.67 3.54 -21.95
C GLU A 96 -0.03 2.16 -21.87
N ASN A 97 0.46 1.64 -23.00
CA ASN A 97 1.02 0.29 -23.12
C ASN A 97 2.18 0.08 -22.12
N PRO A 98 1.98 -0.72 -21.06
CA PRO A 98 3.01 -0.94 -20.06
C PRO A 98 4.01 -1.88 -20.73
N GLY A 99 5.17 -1.33 -21.08
CA GLY A 99 6.21 -2.06 -21.82
C GLY A 99 6.60 -3.39 -21.17
N LEU A 100 7.39 -4.20 -21.88
CA LEU A 100 7.76 -5.58 -21.52
C LEU A 100 8.08 -5.82 -20.03
N TYR A 101 8.65 -4.83 -19.35
CA TYR A 101 9.02 -4.89 -17.94
C TYR A 101 7.83 -5.05 -16.97
N ALA A 102 6.67 -4.46 -17.25
CA ALA A 102 5.49 -4.62 -16.41
C ALA A 102 4.92 -6.04 -16.49
N ILE A 103 4.91 -6.60 -17.70
CA ILE A 103 4.46 -7.98 -17.96
C ILE A 103 5.42 -8.97 -17.28
N ALA A 104 6.73 -8.76 -17.41
CA ALA A 104 7.75 -9.59 -16.77
C ALA A 104 7.64 -9.56 -15.23
N GLY A 105 7.45 -8.38 -14.65
CA GLY A 105 7.21 -8.23 -13.20
C GLY A 105 5.95 -8.97 -12.74
N GLY A 106 4.86 -8.89 -13.52
CA GLY A 106 3.62 -9.63 -13.26
C GLY A 106 3.78 -11.13 -13.26
N LEU A 107 4.50 -11.63 -14.26
CA LEU A 107 4.76 -13.07 -14.37
C LEU A 107 5.49 -13.58 -13.12
N VAL A 108 6.52 -12.86 -12.65
CA VAL A 108 7.28 -13.23 -11.44
C VAL A 108 6.39 -13.28 -10.20
N VAL A 109 5.53 -12.28 -10.00
CA VAL A 109 4.61 -12.23 -8.84
C VAL A 109 3.58 -13.36 -8.90
N ILE A 110 2.96 -13.60 -10.06
CA ILE A 110 1.99 -14.69 -10.25
C ILE A 110 2.66 -16.05 -10.01
N THR A 111 3.89 -16.23 -10.49
CA THR A 111 4.63 -17.49 -10.29
C THR A 111 4.97 -17.70 -8.81
N ALA A 112 5.39 -16.64 -8.11
CA ALA A 112 5.65 -16.70 -6.67
C ALA A 112 4.39 -17.03 -5.86
N LEU A 113 3.25 -16.41 -6.20
CA LEU A 113 1.96 -16.71 -5.57
C LEU A 113 1.51 -18.14 -5.85
N ALA A 114 1.64 -18.62 -7.09
CA ALA A 114 1.30 -19.99 -7.45
C ALA A 114 2.15 -21.01 -6.68
N LEU A 115 3.46 -20.78 -6.56
CA LEU A 115 4.35 -21.63 -5.76
C LEU A 115 3.98 -21.59 -4.28
N HIS A 116 3.63 -20.42 -3.76
CA HIS A 116 3.20 -20.27 -2.37
C HIS A 116 1.87 -20.98 -2.09
N SER A 117 0.87 -20.84 -2.97
CA SER A 117 -0.42 -21.54 -2.85
C SER A 117 -0.26 -23.05 -2.95
N VAL A 118 0.58 -23.55 -3.85
CA VAL A 118 0.87 -25.00 -3.96
C VAL A 118 1.60 -25.52 -2.73
N ALA A 119 2.55 -24.76 -2.17
CA ALA A 119 3.24 -25.13 -0.93
C ALA A 119 2.33 -25.01 0.32
N GLY A 120 1.32 -24.13 0.29
CA GLY A 120 0.31 -23.98 1.34
C GLY A 120 -0.68 -25.13 1.39
N LEU A 121 -1.09 -25.65 0.22
CA LEU A 121 -1.99 -26.82 0.11
C LEU A 121 -1.37 -28.11 0.66
N GLY A 122 -0.05 -28.16 0.87
CA GLY A 122 0.62 -29.29 1.52
C GLY A 122 0.55 -29.28 3.06
N GLN A 123 0.02 -28.21 3.68
CA GLN A 123 -0.03 -28.04 5.15
C GLN A 123 -1.39 -28.33 5.76
N ASP A 124 -2.46 -28.43 4.95
CA ASP A 124 -3.73 -29.04 5.37
C ASP A 124 -3.60 -30.57 5.35
N SER A 125 -2.82 -31.11 6.29
CA SER A 125 -2.94 -32.53 6.62
C SER A 125 -4.14 -32.70 7.56
N PRO A 126 -5.23 -33.38 7.14
CA PRO A 126 -6.35 -33.68 8.03
C PRO A 126 -5.87 -34.69 9.08
N GLY A 127 -5.70 -34.21 10.30
CA GLY A 127 -5.24 -35.02 11.41
C GLY A 127 -5.50 -34.34 12.75
N ASP A 128 -6.77 -34.33 13.15
CA ASP A 128 -7.11 -34.69 14.52
C ASP A 128 -8.58 -35.14 14.55
N GLY A 129 -8.78 -36.37 15.02
CA GLY A 129 -10.07 -37.02 15.21
C GLY A 129 -10.57 -36.95 16.64
#